data_AF-A0A2U1V5G9-F1
#
_entry.id   AF-A0A2U1V5G9-F1
#
_cell.length_a   1.000
_cell.length_b   1.000
_cell.length_c   1.000
_cell.angle_alpha   90.00
_cell.angle_beta   90.00
_cell.angle_gamma   90.00
#
_symmetry.space_group_name_H-M   'P 1'
#
loop_
_entity.id
_entity.type
_entity.pdbx_description
1 polymer ?
#
loop_
_entity_poly.entity_id
_entity_poly.type
_entity_poly.pdbx_seq_one_letter_code
_entity_poly.pdbx_strand_id
1 'polypeptide(L)'
;MPDANPTPIALAARPVLQALEEAAEALARRATALRDTLATRERRIATLEEQLAQTEARLLLEMMHAEGLAAQATELAAIGTEAANIPTGAHYADGTPKTRLTAVYEAAFDAKGHELGVERPESFRAD
;
A
#
# COMPACT_ATOMS: atom_id res chain seq x y z
N MET A 1 13.05 32.10 -74.08
CA MET A 1 12.60 31.34 -72.91
C MET A 1 13.80 31.10 -72.01
N PRO A 2 13.85 31.63 -70.79
CA PRO A 2 14.97 31.36 -69.89
C PRO A 2 14.73 30.02 -69.19
N ASP A 3 15.56 29.03 -69.50
CA ASP A 3 15.68 27.81 -68.71
C ASP A 3 16.18 28.19 -67.31
N ALA A 4 15.28 28.15 -66.34
CA ALA A 4 15.60 28.27 -64.92
C ALA A 4 16.25 26.96 -64.48
N ASN A 5 17.53 26.80 -64.81
CA ASN A 5 18.32 25.66 -64.39
C ASN A 5 18.54 25.79 -62.87
N PRO A 6 17.99 24.90 -62.02
CA PRO A 6 18.09 25.05 -60.58
C PRO A 6 19.55 24.91 -60.15
N THR A 7 20.05 25.91 -59.41
CA THR A 7 21.42 25.95 -58.88
C THR A 7 21.77 24.66 -58.12
N PRO A 8 22.95 24.05 -58.35
CA PRO A 8 23.34 22.75 -57.78
C PRO A 8 23.25 22.66 -56.24
N ILE A 9 23.36 23.80 -55.56
CA ILE A 9 23.29 23.92 -54.09
C ILE A 9 21.89 23.55 -53.56
N ALA A 10 20.82 23.83 -54.31
CA ALA A 10 19.45 23.51 -53.90
C ALA A 10 19.12 22.00 -54.00
N LEU A 11 19.80 21.29 -54.90
CA LEU A 11 19.63 19.84 -55.09
C LEU A 11 20.36 19.02 -54.01
N ALA A 12 21.49 19.50 -53.49
CA ALA A 12 22.25 18.83 -52.43
C ALA A 12 21.69 19.05 -51.01
N ALA A 13 20.91 20.11 -50.79
CA ALA A 13 20.31 20.42 -49.48
C ALA A 13 19.06 19.56 -49.16
N ARG A 14 18.34 19.10 -50.20
CA ARG A 14 17.12 18.30 -50.07
C ARG A 14 17.31 16.94 -49.34
N PRO A 15 18.34 16.12 -49.64
CA PRO A 15 18.56 14.87 -48.91
C PRO A 15 18.95 15.09 -47.44
N VAL A 16 19.64 16.19 -47.12
CA VAL A 16 20.02 16.52 -45.74
C VAL A 16 18.79 16.93 -44.93
N LEU A 17 17.89 17.75 -45.51
CA LEU A 17 16.63 18.12 -44.86
C LEU A 17 15.74 16.89 -44.61
N GLN A 18 15.63 15.99 -45.59
CA GLN A 18 14.86 14.76 -45.44
C GLN A 18 15.44 13.86 -44.33
N ALA A 19 16.77 13.69 -44.26
CA ALA A 19 17.39 12.91 -43.19
C ALA A 19 17.16 13.53 -41.80
N LEU A 20 17.13 14.86 -41.69
CA LEU A 20 16.81 15.55 -40.45
C LEU A 20 15.34 15.38 -40.05
N GLU A 21 14.41 15.42 -41.00
CA GLU A 21 12.99 15.15 -40.77
C GLU A 21 12.77 13.72 -40.27
N GLU A 22 13.37 12.72 -40.93
CA GLU A 22 13.31 11.31 -40.51
C GLU A 22 13.90 11.09 -39.11
N ALA A 23 15.02 11.76 -38.79
CA ALA A 23 15.63 11.71 -37.47
C ALA A 23 14.77 12.38 -36.41
N ALA A 24 14.15 13.53 -36.71
CA ALA A 24 13.24 14.24 -35.82
C ALA A 24 11.99 13.40 -35.53
N GLU A 25 11.42 12.76 -36.54
CA GLU A 25 10.31 11.82 -36.36
C GLU A 25 10.70 10.61 -35.51
N ALA A 26 11.87 10.01 -35.76
CA ALA A 26 12.36 8.88 -34.98
C ALA A 26 12.58 9.27 -33.51
N LEU A 27 13.10 10.48 -33.25
CA LEU A 27 13.26 11.01 -31.91
C LEU A 27 11.91 11.28 -31.26
N ALA A 28 10.94 11.86 -31.98
CA ALA A 28 9.59 12.10 -31.49
C ALA A 28 8.90 10.77 -31.10
N ARG A 29 9.00 9.74 -31.95
CA ARG A 29 8.49 8.39 -31.66
C ARG A 29 9.13 7.80 -30.40
N ARG A 30 10.45 7.91 -30.25
CA ARG A 30 11.17 7.44 -29.05
C ARG A 30 10.76 8.21 -27.79
N ALA A 31 10.62 9.53 -27.90
CA ALA A 31 10.20 10.38 -26.78
C ALA A 31 8.79 10.00 -26.30
N THR A 32 7.84 9.77 -27.22
CA THR A 32 6.50 9.28 -26.87
C THR A 32 6.56 7.92 -26.19
N ALA A 33 7.28 6.95 -26.75
CA ALA A 33 7.41 5.62 -26.15
C ALA A 33 8.02 5.66 -24.74
N LEU A 34 9.00 6.53 -24.50
CA LEU A 34 9.59 6.74 -23.18
C LEU A 34 8.59 7.37 -22.20
N ARG A 35 7.80 8.36 -22.64
CA ARG A 35 6.74 8.96 -21.81
C ARG A 35 5.67 7.92 -21.43
N ASP A 36 5.24 7.10 -22.37
CA ASP A 36 4.24 6.05 -22.11
C ASP A 36 4.78 5.00 -21.14
N THR A 37 6.07 4.65 -21.28
CA THR A 37 6.76 3.75 -20.36
C THR A 37 6.85 4.36 -18.96
N LEU A 38 7.21 5.64 -18.85
CA LEU A 38 7.30 6.36 -17.58
C LEU A 38 5.92 6.40 -16.88
N ALA A 39 4.88 6.82 -17.60
CA ALA A 39 3.51 6.88 -17.08
C ALA A 39 2.97 5.50 -16.65
N THR A 40 3.41 4.42 -17.31
CA THR A 40 3.07 3.05 -16.90
C THR A 40 3.79 2.65 -15.62
N ARG A 41 5.07 3.01 -15.49
CA ARG A 41 5.86 2.73 -14.28
C ARG A 41 5.34 3.51 -13.08
N GLU A 42 5.02 4.79 -13.25
CA GLU A 42 4.46 5.64 -12.18
C GLU A 42 3.15 5.06 -11.65
N ARG A 43 2.24 4.65 -12.54
CA ARG A 43 1.00 3.96 -12.14
C ARG A 43 1.29 2.67 -11.38
N ARG A 44 2.26 1.88 -11.83
CA ARG A 44 2.63 0.63 -11.15
C ARG A 44 3.21 0.87 -9.77
N ILE A 45 4.04 1.91 -9.61
CA ILE A 45 4.60 2.32 -8.31
C ILE A 45 3.46 2.71 -7.37
N ALA A 46 2.55 3.59 -7.79
CA ALA A 46 1.41 4.00 -6.98
C ALA A 46 0.54 2.81 -6.52
N THR A 47 0.27 1.85 -7.41
CA THR A 47 -0.45 0.62 -7.04
C THR A 47 0.32 -0.22 -6.02
N LEU A 48 1.63 -0.35 -6.16
CA LEU A 48 2.45 -1.13 -5.22
C LEU A 48 2.54 -0.45 -3.85
N GLU A 49 2.64 0.88 -3.80
CA GLU A 49 2.63 1.66 -2.56
C GLU A 49 1.30 1.50 -1.83
N GLU A 50 0.18 1.53 -2.54
CA GLU A 50 -1.14 1.27 -1.97
C GLU A 50 -1.25 -0.16 -1.40
N GLN A 51 -0.81 -1.16 -2.17
CA GLN A 51 -0.81 -2.56 -1.71
C GLN A 51 0.09 -2.78 -0.50
N LEU A 52 1.25 -2.12 -0.47
CA LEU A 52 2.17 -2.18 0.65
C LEU A 52 1.50 -1.60 1.91
N ALA A 53 0.94 -0.40 1.81
CA ALA A 53 0.26 0.24 2.93
C ALA A 53 -0.90 -0.61 3.48
N GLN A 54 -1.70 -1.22 2.60
CA GLN A 54 -2.78 -2.13 3.01
C GLN A 54 -2.25 -3.38 3.71
N THR A 55 -1.15 -3.94 3.22
CA THR A 55 -0.55 -5.16 3.78
C THR A 55 0.09 -4.88 5.13
N GLU A 56 0.79 -3.76 5.27
CA GLU A 56 1.38 -3.30 6.54
C GLU A 56 0.30 -3.07 7.60
N ALA A 57 -0.79 -2.37 7.24
CA ALA A 57 -1.91 -2.16 8.15
C ALA A 57 -2.53 -3.49 8.63
N ARG A 58 -2.69 -4.46 7.72
CA ARG A 58 -3.21 -5.79 8.07
C ARG A 58 -2.25 -6.55 8.96
N LEU A 59 -0.95 -6.51 8.67
CA LEU A 59 0.06 -7.18 9.48
C LEU A 59 0.08 -6.64 10.91
N LEU A 60 0.02 -5.32 11.09
CA LEU A 60 -0.07 -4.69 12.41
C LEU A 60 -1.29 -5.22 13.20
N LEU A 61 -2.46 -5.28 12.55
CA LEU A 61 -3.67 -5.80 13.17
C LEU A 61 -3.54 -7.27 13.60
N GLU A 62 -3.02 -8.13 12.72
CA GLU A 62 -2.80 -9.55 13.02
C GLU A 62 -1.79 -9.74 14.15
N MET A 63 -0.74 -8.91 14.23
CA MET A 63 0.22 -8.96 15.33
C MET A 63 -0.42 -8.59 16.68
N MET A 64 -1.29 -7.59 16.71
CA MET A 64 -2.05 -7.23 17.92
C MET A 64 -3.02 -8.36 18.33
N HIS A 65 -3.74 -8.95 17.37
CA HIS A 65 -4.62 -10.10 17.62
C HIS A 65 -3.85 -11.31 18.15
N ALA A 66 -2.70 -11.62 17.56
CA ALA A 66 -1.87 -12.75 17.98
C ALA A 66 -1.41 -12.61 19.43
N GLU A 67 -0.98 -11.41 19.84
CA GLU A 67 -0.57 -11.14 21.22
C GLU A 67 -1.76 -11.27 22.19
N GLY A 68 -2.91 -10.69 21.83
CA GLY A 68 -4.14 -10.82 22.63
C GLY A 68 -4.56 -12.28 22.84
N LEU A 69 -4.54 -13.08 21.77
CA LEU A 69 -4.89 -14.51 21.83
C LEU A 69 -3.86 -15.32 22.63
N ALA A 70 -2.57 -15.00 22.51
CA ALA A 70 -1.52 -15.64 23.29
C ALA A 70 -1.71 -15.38 24.79
N ALA A 71 -1.94 -14.12 25.19
CA ALA A 71 -2.21 -13.76 26.57
C ALA A 71 -3.48 -14.45 27.11
N GLN A 72 -4.55 -14.50 26.31
CA GLN A 72 -5.78 -15.20 26.66
C GLN A 72 -5.55 -16.71 26.88
N ALA A 73 -4.75 -17.35 26.02
CA ALA A 73 -4.42 -18.76 26.14
C ALA A 73 -3.58 -19.04 27.40
N THR A 74 -2.61 -18.17 27.71
CA THR A 74 -1.82 -18.26 28.94
C THR A 74 -2.69 -18.11 30.19
N GLU A 75 -3.59 -17.13 30.21
CA GLU A 75 -4.51 -16.93 31.34
C GLU A 75 -5.43 -18.14 31.51
N LEU A 76 -6.02 -18.64 30.42
CA LEU A 76 -6.89 -19.80 30.45
C LEU A 76 -6.18 -21.04 31.01
N ALA A 77 -4.91 -21.25 30.64
CA ALA A 77 -4.10 -22.33 31.18
C ALA A 77 -3.80 -22.17 32.69
N ALA A 78 -3.73 -20.93 33.18
CA ALA A 78 -3.45 -20.63 34.58
C ALA A 78 -4.68 -20.77 35.50
N ILE A 79 -5.85 -20.30 35.06
CA ILE A 79 -7.05 -20.23 35.91
C ILE A 79 -8.12 -21.31 35.60
N GLY A 80 -8.00 -21.98 34.46
CA GLY A 80 -8.98 -22.97 34.00
C GLY A 80 -10.27 -22.34 33.45
N THR A 81 -11.05 -23.13 32.69
CA THR A 81 -12.21 -22.65 31.91
C THR A 81 -13.34 -22.06 32.73
N GLU A 82 -13.63 -22.60 33.93
CA GLU A 82 -14.74 -22.12 34.76
C GLU A 82 -14.49 -20.71 35.28
N ALA A 83 -13.28 -20.44 35.81
CA ALA A 83 -12.91 -19.12 36.33
C ALA A 83 -12.76 -18.08 35.20
N ALA A 84 -12.41 -18.54 34.00
CA ALA A 84 -12.18 -17.69 32.84
C ALA A 84 -13.47 -17.04 32.30
N ASN A 85 -14.62 -17.71 32.47
CA ASN A 85 -15.93 -17.24 32.00
C ASN A 85 -16.66 -16.35 33.00
N ILE A 86 -16.04 -16.01 34.14
CA ILE A 86 -16.63 -15.12 35.13
C ILE A 86 -16.74 -13.70 34.54
N PRO A 87 -17.94 -13.09 34.53
CA PRO A 87 -18.13 -11.71 34.10
C PRO A 87 -17.32 -10.73 34.96
N THR A 88 -16.72 -9.72 34.32
CA THR A 88 -15.94 -8.67 35.02
C THR A 88 -16.82 -7.51 35.50
N GLY A 89 -18.10 -7.51 35.16
CA GLY A 89 -19.03 -6.39 35.40
C GLY A 89 -18.99 -5.31 34.30
N ALA A 90 -17.99 -5.36 33.41
CA ALA A 90 -17.98 -4.56 32.19
C ALA A 90 -18.83 -5.22 31.10
N HIS A 91 -19.31 -4.41 30.15
CA HIS A 91 -20.13 -4.88 29.04
C HIS A 91 -19.61 -4.28 27.71
N TYR A 92 -19.84 -5.01 26.64
CA TYR A 92 -19.72 -4.56 25.26
C TYR A 92 -20.83 -3.57 24.91
N ALA A 93 -20.72 -2.91 23.75
CA ALA A 93 -21.70 -1.90 23.33
C ALA A 93 -23.11 -2.51 23.10
N ASP A 94 -23.16 -3.80 22.74
CA ASP A 94 -24.38 -4.58 22.57
C ASP A 94 -25.00 -5.08 23.90
N GLY A 95 -24.33 -4.83 25.02
CA GLY A 95 -24.74 -5.27 26.36
C GLY A 95 -24.27 -6.68 26.74
N THR A 96 -23.45 -7.35 25.92
CA THR A 96 -22.84 -8.63 26.26
C THR A 96 -21.82 -8.43 27.40
N PRO A 97 -21.84 -9.22 28.49
CA PRO A 97 -20.89 -9.07 29.58
C PRO A 97 -19.48 -9.49 29.15
N LYS A 98 -18.48 -8.66 29.47
CA LYS A 98 -17.08 -8.99 29.25
C LYS A 98 -16.63 -10.03 30.29
N THR A 99 -15.85 -10.99 29.84
CA THR A 99 -15.24 -12.00 30.70
C THR A 99 -13.84 -11.59 31.15
N ARG A 100 -13.27 -12.31 32.12
CA ARG A 100 -11.87 -12.12 32.50
C ARG A 100 -10.92 -12.35 31.30
N LEU A 101 -11.20 -13.35 30.46
CA LEU A 101 -10.41 -13.60 29.25
C LEU A 101 -10.46 -12.44 28.26
N THR A 102 -11.65 -11.86 28.07
CA THR A 102 -11.81 -10.66 27.25
C THR A 102 -10.91 -9.53 27.75
N ALA A 103 -10.93 -9.26 29.05
CA ALA A 103 -10.13 -8.17 29.62
C ALA A 103 -8.61 -8.40 29.43
N VAL A 104 -8.13 -9.63 29.58
CA VAL A 104 -6.72 -9.98 29.35
C VAL A 104 -6.36 -9.83 27.87
N TYR A 105 -7.21 -10.32 26.98
CA TYR A 105 -7.04 -10.17 25.54
C TYR A 105 -6.93 -8.69 25.15
N GLU A 106 -7.88 -7.85 25.61
CA GLU A 106 -7.94 -6.42 25.27
C GLU A 106 -6.71 -5.67 25.78
N ALA A 107 -6.27 -5.95 27.01
CA ALA A 107 -5.08 -5.32 27.58
C ALA A 107 -3.80 -5.68 26.81
N ALA A 108 -3.63 -6.94 26.41
CA ALA A 108 -2.47 -7.38 25.64
C ALA A 108 -2.50 -6.85 24.19
N PHE A 109 -3.68 -6.82 23.57
CA PHE A 109 -3.89 -6.22 22.26
C PHE A 109 -3.50 -4.73 22.25
N ASP A 110 -4.03 -3.94 23.19
CA ASP A 110 -3.76 -2.51 23.28
C ASP A 110 -2.28 -2.24 23.59
N ALA A 111 -1.68 -3.02 24.50
CA ALA A 111 -0.25 -2.91 24.82
C ALA A 111 0.62 -3.18 23.58
N LYS A 112 0.28 -4.22 22.79
CA LYS A 112 1.00 -4.53 21.55
C LYS A 112 0.84 -3.44 20.52
N GLY A 113 -0.36 -2.88 20.39
CA GLY A 113 -0.62 -1.78 19.48
C GLY A 113 0.24 -0.55 19.79
N HIS A 114 0.34 -0.17 21.07
CA HIS A 114 1.20 0.93 21.48
C HIS A 114 2.70 0.62 21.25
N GLU A 115 3.15 -0.61 21.48
CA GLU A 115 4.52 -1.04 21.15
C GLU A 115 4.82 -0.88 19.65
N LEU A 116 3.83 -1.17 18.79
CA LEU A 116 3.92 -1.04 17.34
C LEU A 116 3.69 0.39 16.83
N GLY A 117 3.49 1.37 17.73
CA GLY A 117 3.28 2.78 17.39
C GLY A 117 1.87 3.13 16.95
N VAL A 118 0.88 2.28 17.21
CA VAL A 118 -0.54 2.58 16.99
C VAL A 118 -1.03 3.49 18.12
N GLU A 119 -1.55 4.67 17.77
CA GLU A 119 -2.00 5.67 18.75
C GLU A 119 -3.26 5.25 19.51
N ARG A 120 -4.20 4.59 18.81
CA ARG A 120 -5.52 4.18 19.34
C ARG A 120 -5.84 2.72 18.99
N PRO A 121 -5.09 1.75 19.53
CA PRO A 121 -5.30 0.34 19.22
C PRO A 121 -6.70 -0.15 19.60
N GLU A 122 -7.30 0.41 20.65
CA GLU A 122 -8.65 0.11 21.10
C GLU A 122 -9.74 0.38 20.04
N SER A 123 -9.45 1.16 19.00
CA SER A 123 -10.40 1.39 17.90
C SER A 123 -10.47 0.24 16.88
N PHE A 124 -9.55 -0.71 16.96
CA PHE A 124 -9.45 -1.85 16.05
C PHE A 124 -10.02 -3.16 16.62
N ARG A 125 -10.33 -3.20 17.91
CA ARG A 125 -11.03 -4.35 18.51
C ARG A 125 -12.53 -4.25 18.23
N ALA A 126 -13.20 -5.40 18.13
CA ALA A 126 -14.64 -5.44 18.06
C ALA A 126 -15.23 -5.08 19.44
N ASP A 127 -16.11 -4.07 19.46
CA ASP A 127 -16.84 -3.58 20.64
C ASP A 127 -18.12 -4.35 20.96
#